data_AF-A0A7C2KFL1-F1
#
_entry.id   AF-A0A7C2KFL1-F1
#
_cell.length_a   1.000
_cell.length_b   1.000
_cell.length_c   1.000
_cell.angle_alpha   90.00
_cell.angle_beta   90.00
_cell.angle_gamma   90.00
#
_symmetry.space_group_name_H-M   'P 1'
#
loop_
_entity.id
_entity.type
_entity.pdbx_description
1 polymer ?
#
loop_
_entity_poly.entity_id
_entity_poly.type
_entity_poly.pdbx_seq_one_letter_code
_entity_poly.pdbx_strand_id
1 'polypeptide(L)'
;LFLNPDQNAYLRELAKEFDVSPSQIKEELDNLSSVGLLSRKKGGRQINYSANTSHSLFPELHSMVKKAMGMDRILESIAMRLGNLDLAFVVDDYAEGKDSGLIDLVLVGDIDWVNLRDLVRKTEKYIQRKIRTLVFTPEEFKKDSKIMENRAVLLIWNGKEKEKEKDDEH
;
A
#
# COMPACT_ATOMS: atom_id res chain seq x y z
N LEU A 1 3.89 -2.11 7.63
CA LEU A 1 5.12 -1.32 7.99
C LEU A 1 6.01 -0.99 6.80
N PHE A 2 6.73 -1.96 6.21
CA PHE A 2 7.67 -1.65 5.13
C PHE A 2 6.98 -1.30 3.79
N LEU A 3 5.76 -1.76 3.54
CA LEU A 3 5.01 -1.40 2.33
C LEU A 3 4.55 0.06 2.34
N ASN A 4 4.01 0.54 3.46
CA ASN A 4 3.56 1.90 3.66
C ASN A 4 4.28 2.50 4.88
N PRO A 5 5.45 3.14 4.68
CA PRO A 5 6.32 3.56 5.78
C PRO A 5 5.72 4.67 6.65
N ASP A 6 4.72 5.39 6.15
CA ASP A 6 3.98 6.42 6.89
C ASP A 6 3.01 5.82 7.92
N GLN A 7 2.74 4.51 7.82
CA GLN A 7 1.92 3.78 8.79
C GLN A 7 2.72 3.40 10.04
N ASN A 8 2.05 3.53 11.18
CA ASN A 8 2.56 3.07 12.47
C ASN A 8 1.81 1.79 12.85
N ALA A 9 2.52 0.79 13.38
CA ALA A 9 1.90 -0.42 13.87
C ALA A 9 2.01 -0.51 15.39
N TYR A 10 0.89 -0.82 16.04
CA TYR A 10 0.82 -1.01 17.48
C TYR A 10 1.22 -2.44 17.85
N LEU A 11 2.04 -2.58 18.90
CA LEU A 11 2.55 -3.89 19.35
C LEU A 11 1.45 -4.96 19.51
N ARG A 12 0.31 -4.59 20.11
CA ARG A 12 -0.78 -5.52 20.39
C ARG A 12 -1.53 -5.95 19.13
N GLU A 13 -1.60 -5.08 18.13
CA GLU A 13 -2.24 -5.38 16.85
C GLU A 13 -1.38 -6.35 16.04
N LEU A 14 -0.06 -6.10 16.01
CA LEU A 14 0.90 -7.02 15.40
C LEU A 14 0.87 -8.40 16.09
N ALA A 15 0.87 -8.45 17.42
CA ALA A 15 0.76 -9.73 18.15
C ALA A 15 -0.45 -10.55 17.70
N LYS A 16 -1.61 -9.89 17.55
CA LYS A 16 -2.86 -10.50 17.12
C LYS A 16 -2.82 -10.93 15.66
N GLU A 17 -2.22 -10.12 14.79
CA GLU A 17 -2.08 -10.41 13.36
C GLU A 17 -1.21 -11.65 13.10
N PHE A 18 -0.09 -11.77 13.81
CA PHE A 18 0.84 -12.90 13.67
C PHE A 18 0.45 -14.13 14.51
N ASP A 19 -0.65 -14.07 15.25
CA ASP A 19 -1.09 -15.11 16.20
C ASP A 19 0.02 -15.54 17.19
N VAL A 20 0.73 -14.56 17.74
CA VAL A 20 1.84 -14.75 18.69
C VAL A 20 1.62 -13.96 19.98
N SER A 21 2.36 -14.31 21.03
CA SER A 21 2.27 -13.56 22.29
C SER A 21 2.84 -12.13 22.14
N PRO A 22 2.29 -11.14 22.85
CA PRO A 22 2.84 -9.77 22.86
C PRO A 22 4.31 -9.69 23.27
N SER A 23 4.81 -10.63 24.08
CA SER A 23 6.22 -10.69 24.47
C SER A 23 7.12 -11.15 23.32
N GLN A 24 6.71 -12.18 22.57
CA GLN A 24 7.50 -12.71 21.44
C GLN A 24 7.60 -11.67 20.32
N ILE A 25 6.48 -11.07 19.93
CA ILE A 25 6.51 -10.04 18.89
C ILE A 25 7.28 -8.80 19.35
N LYS A 26 7.23 -8.45 20.64
CA LYS A 26 8.00 -7.34 21.19
C LYS A 26 9.50 -7.60 21.09
N GLU A 27 9.95 -8.81 21.41
CA GLU A 27 11.35 -9.18 21.32
C GLU A 27 11.87 -9.03 19.88
N GLU A 28 11.13 -9.53 18.90
CA GLU A 28 11.51 -9.41 17.49
C GLU A 28 11.50 -7.96 16.99
N LEU A 29 10.49 -7.18 17.36
CA LEU A 29 10.42 -5.76 17.00
C LEU A 29 11.52 -4.93 17.67
N ASP A 30 11.87 -5.26 18.92
CA ASP A 30 12.99 -4.63 19.63
C ASP A 30 14.34 -5.01 18.98
N ASN A 31 14.51 -6.25 18.51
CA ASN A 31 15.67 -6.68 17.74
C ASN A 31 15.81 -5.88 16.44
N LEU A 32 14.74 -5.79 15.64
CA LEU A 32 14.73 -4.98 14.40
C LEU A 32 14.99 -3.49 14.67
N SER A 33 14.53 -2.96 15.80
CA SER A 33 14.85 -1.59 16.22
C SER A 33 16.30 -1.43 16.66
N SER A 34 16.89 -2.42 17.33
CA SER A 34 18.29 -2.39 17.78
C SER A 34 19.29 -2.33 16.63
N VAL A 35 18.94 -2.97 15.49
CA VAL A 35 19.72 -2.91 14.25
C VAL A 35 19.32 -1.72 13.36
N GLY A 36 18.42 -0.86 13.85
CA GLY A 36 18.03 0.39 13.19
C GLY A 36 17.03 0.25 12.04
N LEU A 37 16.52 -0.96 11.75
CA LEU A 37 15.55 -1.18 10.67
C LEU A 37 14.16 -0.62 11.00
N LEU A 38 13.79 -0.60 12.29
CA LEU A 38 12.55 -0.01 12.78
C LEU A 38 12.80 1.13 13.75
N SER A 39 12.01 2.19 13.64
CA SER A 39 11.91 3.21 14.68
C SER A 39 10.87 2.81 15.72
N ARG A 40 11.20 3.02 17.00
CA ARG A 40 10.32 2.74 18.14
C ARG A 40 9.96 4.04 18.86
N LYS A 41 8.67 4.32 19.00
CA LYS A 41 8.17 5.48 19.76
C LYS A 41 7.19 5.02 20.84
N LYS A 42 7.39 5.52 22.06
CA LYS A 42 6.47 5.28 23.18
C LYS A 42 5.47 6.43 23.28
N GLY A 43 4.18 6.14 23.08
CA GLY A 43 3.07 7.08 23.23
C GLY A 43 2.20 6.69 24.42
N GLY A 44 2.40 7.33 25.57
CA GLY A 44 1.68 6.98 26.81
C GLY A 44 1.90 5.52 27.22
N ARG A 45 0.82 4.71 27.21
CA ARG A 45 0.84 3.28 27.54
C ARG A 45 1.11 2.36 26.33
N GLN A 46 1.19 2.93 25.13
CA GLN A 46 1.37 2.17 23.89
C GLN A 46 2.78 2.36 23.32
N ILE A 47 3.24 1.35 22.59
CA ILE A 47 4.50 1.36 21.86
C ILE A 47 4.15 1.17 20.39
N ASN A 48 4.66 2.09 19.57
CA ASN A 48 4.45 2.10 18.13
C ASN A 48 5.78 1.87 17.44
N TYR A 49 5.73 1.06 16.38
CA TYR A 49 6.87 0.79 15.51
C TYR A 49 6.56 1.34 14.11
N SER A 50 7.57 1.88 13.45
CA SER A 50 7.51 2.33 12.06
C SER A 50 8.78 1.93 11.32
N ALA A 51 8.72 1.79 9.99
CA ALA A 51 9.94 1.55 9.22
C ALA A 51 10.90 2.74 9.34
N ASN A 52 12.20 2.47 9.49
CA ASN A 52 13.20 3.53 9.43
C ASN A 52 13.59 3.80 7.97
N THR A 53 12.94 4.77 7.34
CA THR A 53 13.19 5.15 5.94
C THR A 53 14.58 5.76 5.71
N SER A 54 15.27 6.18 6.78
CA SER A 54 16.65 6.70 6.69
C SER A 54 17.73 5.61 6.67
N HIS A 55 17.37 4.35 6.92
CA HIS A 55 18.33 3.25 6.91
C HIS A 55 18.72 2.89 5.46
N SER A 56 20.00 2.60 5.24
CA SER A 56 20.56 2.25 3.92
C SER A 56 19.97 1.01 3.24
N LEU A 57 19.29 0.12 3.99
CA LEU A 57 18.68 -1.12 3.48
C LEU A 57 17.18 -0.96 3.24
N PHE A 58 16.62 0.19 3.62
CA PHE A 58 15.20 0.45 3.46
C PHE A 58 14.75 0.32 1.99
N PRO A 59 15.46 0.88 0.98
CA PRO A 59 15.04 0.76 -0.42
C PRO A 59 14.88 -0.70 -0.87
N GLU A 60 15.82 -1.57 -0.49
CA GLU A 60 15.83 -2.99 -0.84
C GLU A 60 14.69 -3.73 -0.12
N LEU A 61 14.53 -3.50 1.19
CA LEU A 61 13.45 -4.11 1.97
C LEU A 61 12.08 -3.69 1.46
N HIS A 62 11.91 -2.40 1.18
CA HIS A 62 10.70 -1.85 0.60
C HIS A 62 10.39 -2.48 -0.77
N SER A 63 11.40 -2.59 -1.65
CA SER A 63 11.25 -3.24 -2.96
C SER A 63 10.87 -4.73 -2.83
N MET A 64 11.52 -5.47 -1.92
CA MET A 64 11.20 -6.88 -1.68
C MET A 64 9.76 -7.06 -1.20
N VAL A 65 9.31 -6.23 -0.27
CA VAL A 65 7.93 -6.28 0.25
C VAL A 65 6.92 -5.93 -0.84
N LYS A 66 7.18 -4.89 -1.64
CA LYS A 66 6.31 -4.53 -2.79
C LYS A 66 6.16 -5.69 -3.77
N LYS A 67 7.26 -6.37 -4.10
CA LYS A 67 7.28 -7.54 -4.98
C LYS A 67 6.51 -8.71 -4.37
N ALA A 68 6.75 -9.01 -3.10
CA ALA A 68 6.06 -10.10 -2.39
C ALA A 68 4.54 -9.90 -2.35
N MET A 69 4.10 -8.64 -2.17
CA MET A 69 2.68 -8.28 -2.15
C MET A 69 2.07 -8.04 -3.54
N GLY A 70 2.84 -8.21 -4.62
CA GLY A 70 2.35 -8.06 -6.00
C GLY A 70 2.09 -6.62 -6.45
N MET A 71 2.59 -5.62 -5.72
CA MET A 71 2.33 -4.20 -5.99
C MET A 71 2.86 -3.74 -7.35
N ASP A 72 4.07 -4.19 -7.72
CA ASP A 72 4.69 -3.82 -9.00
C ASP A 72 3.85 -4.29 -10.19
N ARG A 73 3.19 -5.44 -10.06
CA ARG A 73 2.32 -6.00 -11.11
C ARG A 73 0.99 -5.27 -11.23
N ILE A 74 0.46 -4.80 -10.10
CA ILE A 74 -0.73 -3.95 -10.10
C ILE A 74 -0.41 -2.63 -10.82
N LEU A 75 0.72 -2.00 -10.48
CA LEU A 75 1.19 -0.77 -11.11
C LEU A 75 1.38 -0.91 -12.63
N GLU A 76 2.10 -1.95 -13.05
CA GLU A 76 2.32 -2.24 -14.47
C GLU A 76 1.00 -2.44 -15.22
N SER A 77 0.07 -3.19 -14.62
CA SER A 77 -1.22 -3.48 -15.24
C SER A 77 -2.08 -2.22 -15.38
N ILE A 78 -2.05 -1.35 -14.36
CA ILE A 78 -2.73 -0.05 -14.36
C ILE A 78 -2.16 0.85 -15.47
N ALA A 79 -0.83 1.03 -15.50
CA ALA A 79 -0.14 1.91 -16.41
C ALA A 79 -0.40 1.57 -17.89
N MET A 80 -0.49 0.27 -18.21
CA MET A 80 -0.64 -0.19 -19.59
C MET A 80 -2.06 -0.10 -20.15
N ARG A 81 -3.10 -0.10 -19.31
CA ARG A 81 -4.46 -0.48 -19.75
C ARG A 81 -5.56 0.51 -19.41
N LEU A 82 -5.37 1.39 -18.42
CA LEU A 82 -6.46 2.23 -17.93
C LEU A 82 -6.54 3.61 -18.58
N GLY A 83 -5.47 4.09 -19.25
CA GLY A 83 -5.47 5.23 -20.18
C GLY A 83 -5.80 6.60 -19.58
N ASN A 84 -6.98 6.75 -18.98
CA ASN A 84 -7.52 7.97 -18.39
C ASN A 84 -7.63 7.84 -16.85
N LEU A 85 -6.60 7.26 -16.22
CA LEU A 85 -6.53 7.10 -14.77
C LEU A 85 -5.72 8.24 -14.15
N ASP A 86 -6.37 9.02 -13.30
CA ASP A 86 -5.75 10.12 -12.56
C ASP A 86 -5.01 9.62 -11.32
N LEU A 87 -5.70 8.83 -10.48
CA LEU A 87 -5.17 8.35 -9.20
C LEU A 87 -5.56 6.89 -8.98
N ALA A 88 -4.66 6.12 -8.35
CA ALA A 88 -5.03 4.84 -7.76
C ALA A 88 -4.46 4.70 -6.36
N PHE A 89 -5.26 4.10 -5.49
CA PHE A 89 -4.93 3.85 -4.10
C PHE A 89 -5.18 2.41 -3.74
N VAL A 90 -4.28 1.82 -2.98
CA VAL A 90 -4.57 0.64 -2.18
C VAL A 90 -5.08 1.12 -0.83
N VAL A 91 -6.11 0.46 -0.29
CA VAL A 91 -6.69 0.79 1.02
C VAL A 91 -6.77 -0.43 1.94
N ASP A 92 -7.05 -0.18 3.22
CA ASP A 92 -7.23 -1.19 4.28
C ASP A 92 -6.00 -2.11 4.44
N ASP A 93 -6.20 -3.43 4.51
CA ASP A 93 -5.19 -4.43 4.89
C ASP A 93 -3.85 -4.24 4.15
N TYR A 94 -3.88 -4.16 2.82
CA TYR A 94 -2.64 -4.01 2.05
C TYR A 94 -2.02 -2.62 2.22
N ALA A 95 -2.81 -1.57 2.47
CA ALA A 95 -2.26 -0.26 2.80
C ALA A 95 -1.58 -0.23 4.19
N GLU A 96 -1.96 -1.14 5.09
CA GLU A 96 -1.27 -1.38 6.38
C GLU A 96 -0.05 -2.30 6.21
N GLY A 97 0.03 -3.00 5.08
CA GLY A 97 1.07 -3.99 4.77
C GLY A 97 0.73 -5.39 5.26
N LYS A 98 -0.56 -5.74 5.34
CA LYS A 98 -1.07 -7.07 5.68
C LYS A 98 -1.50 -7.80 4.40
N ASP A 99 -0.96 -8.99 4.15
CA ASP A 99 -1.33 -9.82 3.00
C ASP A 99 -2.57 -10.66 3.34
N SER A 100 -3.76 -10.05 3.27
CA SER A 100 -5.04 -10.72 3.62
C SER A 100 -5.62 -11.59 2.51
N GLY A 101 -5.03 -11.54 1.31
CA GLY A 101 -5.53 -12.21 0.11
C GLY A 101 -6.57 -11.40 -0.68
N LEU A 102 -7.05 -10.28 -0.14
CA LEU A 102 -7.99 -9.36 -0.80
C LEU A 102 -7.41 -7.94 -0.87
N ILE A 103 -7.15 -7.48 -2.07
CA ILE A 103 -6.63 -6.13 -2.34
C ILE A 103 -7.79 -5.21 -2.66
N ASP A 104 -7.96 -4.18 -1.84
CA ASP A 104 -8.92 -3.11 -2.07
C ASP A 104 -8.27 -1.97 -2.85
N LEU A 105 -8.75 -1.77 -4.08
CA LEU A 105 -8.23 -0.80 -5.04
C LEU A 105 -9.27 0.30 -5.28
N VAL A 106 -8.92 1.54 -4.96
CA VAL A 106 -9.70 2.73 -5.31
C VAL A 106 -9.07 3.37 -6.53
N LEU A 107 -9.86 3.61 -7.56
CA LEU A 107 -9.43 4.17 -8.83
C LEU A 107 -10.20 5.46 -9.11
N VAL A 108 -9.50 6.51 -9.55
CA VAL A 108 -10.09 7.81 -9.89
C VAL A 108 -9.74 8.15 -11.34
N GLY A 109 -10.76 8.36 -12.17
CA GLY A 109 -10.59 8.72 -13.58
C GLY A 109 -11.78 8.30 -14.44
N ASP A 110 -11.63 8.44 -15.76
CA ASP A 110 -12.62 8.00 -16.75
C ASP A 110 -12.29 6.59 -17.25
N ILE A 111 -12.67 5.59 -16.47
CA ILE A 111 -12.21 4.22 -16.65
C ILE A 111 -13.21 3.40 -17.46
N ASP A 112 -12.74 2.81 -18.57
CA ASP A 112 -13.50 1.80 -19.29
C ASP A 112 -13.63 0.49 -18.49
N TRP A 113 -14.87 0.09 -18.24
CA TRP A 113 -15.19 -1.10 -17.44
C TRP A 113 -14.73 -2.42 -18.05
N VAL A 114 -14.63 -2.51 -19.38
CA VAL A 114 -14.17 -3.74 -20.06
C VAL A 114 -12.67 -3.92 -19.83
N ASN A 115 -11.90 -2.85 -20.01
CA ASN A 115 -10.47 -2.81 -19.73
C ASN A 115 -10.17 -3.08 -18.26
N LEU A 116 -10.92 -2.47 -17.34
CA LEU A 116 -10.78 -2.71 -15.91
C LEU A 116 -11.01 -4.19 -15.55
N ARG A 117 -12.06 -4.80 -16.09
CA ARG A 117 -12.38 -6.21 -15.80
C ARG A 117 -11.31 -7.17 -16.31
N ASP A 118 -10.80 -6.94 -17.51
CA ASP A 118 -9.72 -7.77 -18.06
C ASP A 118 -8.41 -7.57 -17.30
N LEU A 119 -8.11 -6.32 -16.90
CA LEU A 119 -6.99 -6.01 -16.00
C LEU A 119 -7.11 -6.80 -14.71
N VAL A 120 -8.20 -6.64 -13.97
CA VAL A 120 -8.42 -7.31 -12.68
C VAL A 120 -8.23 -8.82 -12.83
N ARG A 121 -8.89 -9.45 -13.80
CA ARG A 121 -8.81 -10.89 -14.03
C ARG A 121 -7.37 -11.38 -14.29
N LYS A 122 -6.60 -10.64 -15.09
CA LYS A 122 -5.20 -11.01 -15.41
C LYS A 122 -4.29 -10.81 -14.20
N THR A 123 -4.45 -9.69 -13.50
CA THR A 123 -3.66 -9.36 -12.33
C THR A 123 -3.91 -10.37 -11.21
N GLU A 124 -5.18 -10.67 -10.87
CA GLU A 124 -5.54 -11.68 -9.87
C GLU A 124 -4.87 -13.03 -10.15
N LYS A 125 -4.89 -13.48 -11.42
CA LYS A 125 -4.25 -14.75 -11.82
C LYS A 125 -2.73 -14.71 -11.63
N TYR A 126 -2.10 -13.57 -11.87
CA TYR A 126 -0.66 -13.44 -11.72
C TYR A 126 -0.25 -13.41 -10.25
N ILE A 127 -0.91 -12.56 -9.46
CA ILE A 127 -0.52 -12.34 -8.06
C ILE A 127 -1.11 -13.39 -7.12
N GLN A 128 -2.10 -14.19 -7.54
CA GLN A 128 -2.79 -15.19 -6.71
C GLN A 128 -3.56 -14.57 -5.53
N ARG A 129 -4.04 -13.34 -5.67
CA ARG A 129 -4.86 -12.61 -4.70
C ARG A 129 -6.12 -12.10 -5.40
N LYS A 130 -7.18 -11.85 -4.64
CA LYS A 130 -8.40 -11.19 -5.13
C LYS A 130 -8.26 -9.68 -5.14
N ILE A 131 -8.91 -9.02 -6.08
CA ILE A 131 -8.92 -7.56 -6.20
C ILE A 131 -10.38 -7.10 -6.21
N ARG A 132 -10.72 -6.24 -5.25
CA ARG A 132 -11.99 -5.52 -5.22
C ARG A 132 -11.73 -4.08 -5.61
N THR A 133 -12.50 -3.57 -6.57
CA THR A 133 -12.31 -2.22 -7.11
C THR A 133 -13.47 -1.31 -6.74
N LEU A 134 -13.15 -0.07 -6.37
CA LEU A 134 -14.08 1.05 -6.29
C LEU A 134 -13.61 2.13 -7.25
N VAL A 135 -14.49 2.56 -8.16
CA VAL A 135 -14.16 3.51 -9.23
C VAL A 135 -14.93 4.81 -8.99
N PHE A 136 -14.24 5.93 -9.12
CA PHE A 136 -14.80 7.27 -9.03
C PHE A 136 -14.42 8.09 -10.26
N THR A 137 -15.32 8.96 -10.70
CA THR A 137 -14.91 10.11 -11.51
C THR A 137 -14.15 11.13 -10.65
N PRO A 138 -13.36 12.04 -11.24
CA PRO A 138 -12.69 13.10 -10.49
C PRO A 138 -13.67 13.97 -9.67
N GLU A 139 -14.89 14.19 -10.17
CA GLU A 139 -15.93 14.96 -9.50
C GLU A 139 -16.52 14.20 -8.29
N GLU A 140 -16.80 12.91 -8.46
CA GLU A 140 -17.30 12.05 -7.39
C GLU A 140 -16.27 11.93 -6.27
N PHE A 141 -15.00 11.72 -6.62
CA PHE A 141 -13.93 11.61 -5.65
C PHE A 141 -13.76 12.88 -4.80
N LYS A 142 -13.90 14.07 -5.39
CA LYS A 142 -13.86 15.34 -4.63
C LYS A 142 -15.00 15.43 -3.61
N LYS A 143 -16.19 14.93 -3.96
CA LYS A 143 -17.38 14.99 -3.10
C LYS A 143 -17.35 13.92 -2.00
N ASP A 144 -16.90 12.72 -2.34
CA ASP A 144 -16.99 11.52 -1.50
C ASP A 144 -15.64 11.10 -0.92
N SER A 145 -14.60 11.93 -1.01
CA SER A 145 -13.24 11.65 -0.47
C SER A 145 -13.23 11.22 0.99
N LYS A 146 -14.27 11.57 1.75
CA LYS A 146 -14.49 11.12 3.14
C LYS A 146 -14.59 9.60 3.27
N ILE A 147 -14.91 8.86 2.21
CA ILE A 147 -14.94 7.39 2.23
C ILE A 147 -13.58 6.75 2.54
N MET A 148 -12.50 7.53 2.42
CA MET A 148 -11.14 7.13 2.77
C MET A 148 -10.67 7.70 4.12
N GLU A 149 -11.47 8.55 4.78
CA GLU A 149 -11.13 9.07 6.10
C GLU A 149 -11.04 7.93 7.12
N ASN A 150 -10.02 7.99 7.99
CA ASN A 150 -9.71 6.98 9.01
C ASN A 150 -9.41 5.57 8.49
N ARG A 151 -9.14 5.41 7.18
CA ARG A 151 -8.65 4.15 6.60
C ARG A 151 -7.17 4.27 6.33
N ALA A 152 -6.47 3.14 6.34
CA ALA A 152 -5.13 3.09 5.79
C ALA A 152 -5.22 3.31 4.27
N VAL A 153 -4.38 4.19 3.75
CA VAL A 153 -4.34 4.56 2.33
C VAL A 153 -2.89 4.55 1.87
N LEU A 154 -2.66 3.96 0.71
CA LEU A 154 -1.40 3.98 0.00
C LEU A 154 -1.65 4.45 -1.44
N LEU A 155 -1.18 5.65 -1.78
CA LEU A 155 -1.17 6.12 -3.17
C LEU A 155 -0.18 5.27 -3.97
N ILE A 156 -0.68 4.62 -5.02
CA ILE A 156 0.16 3.78 -5.89
C ILE A 156 0.31 4.40 -7.29
N TRP A 157 -0.64 5.21 -7.75
CA TRP A 157 -0.56 5.85 -9.07
C TRP A 157 -0.96 7.32 -9.01
N ASN A 158 -0.19 8.18 -9.69
CA ASN A 158 -0.49 9.59 -9.92
C ASN A 158 -0.20 9.96 -11.38
N GLY A 159 -1.25 10.04 -12.20
CA GLY A 159 -1.14 10.32 -13.64
C GLY A 159 -0.53 11.70 -13.93
N LYS A 160 -0.77 12.70 -13.08
CA LYS A 160 -0.31 14.08 -13.30
C LYS A 160 1.20 14.28 -13.09
N GLU A 161 1.84 13.43 -12.30
CA GLU A 161 3.30 13.45 -12.13
C GLU A 161 4.01 12.73 -13.27
N LYS A 162 3.38 11.70 -13.86
CA LYS A 162 3.91 10.94 -14.99
C LYS A 162 3.95 11.71 -16.31
N GLU A 163 3.06 12.70 -16.49
CA GLU A 163 3.08 13.57 -17.66
C GLU A 163 4.27 14.55 -17.62
N LYS A 164 4.59 15.09 -16.44
CA LYS A 164 5.74 15.99 -16.27
C LYS A 164 7.09 15.30 -16.48
N GLU A 165 7.23 14.05 -16.05
CA GLU A 165 8.44 13.24 -16.30
C GLU A 165 8.68 12.98 -17.80
N LYS A 166 7.63 12.96 -18.63
CA LYS A 166 7.77 12.79 -20.09
C LYS A 166 8.13 14.07 -20.82
N ASP A 167 7.69 15.22 -20.31
CA ASP A 167 7.96 16.53 -20.89
C ASP A 167 9.41 17.00 -20.60
N ASP A 168 10.02 16.57 -19.50
CA ASP A 168 11.43 16.88 -19.16
C ASP A 168 12.46 16.00 -19.91
N GLU A 169 12.01 14.95 -20.61
CA GLU A 169 12.85 14.05 -21.43
C GLU A 169 12.87 14.43 -22.93
N HIS A 170 12.24 15.54 -23.34
CA HIS A 170 12.22 16.04 -24.73
C HIS A 170 12.97 17.36 -24.94
#